data_AF-A0A833JEG2-F1
#
_entry.id   AF-A0A833JEG2-F1
#
_cell.length_a   1.000
_cell.length_b   1.000
_cell.length_c   1.000
_cell.angle_alpha   90.00
_cell.angle_beta   90.00
_cell.angle_gamma   90.00
#
_symmetry.space_group_name_H-M   'P 1'
#
loop_
_entity.id
_entity.type
_entity.pdbx_description
1 polymer ?
#
loop_
_entity_poly.entity_id
_entity_poly.type
_entity_poly.pdbx_seq_one_letter_code
_entity_poly.pdbx_strand_id
1 'polypeptide(L)'
;MINALSLFQNYETGRFLDSNYNGNIYTLPQNGVDFQKWNRQYSGIPNRYYLQNKATGHYLDSNYNGDVYTLPFSDSHYQKWAF
;
A
#
# COMPACT_ATOMS: atom_id res chain seq x y z
N MET A 1 15.93 -0.70 10.86
CA MET A 1 14.50 -0.35 10.64
C MET A 1 13.77 -1.62 10.25
N ILE A 2 12.63 -1.90 10.87
CA ILE A 2 11.91 -3.17 10.67
C ILE A 2 10.96 -2.99 9.49
N ASN A 3 11.28 -3.58 8.34
CA ASN A 3 10.35 -3.69 7.22
C ASN A 3 9.50 -4.93 7.44
N ALA A 4 8.20 -4.76 7.60
CA ALA A 4 7.27 -5.88 7.75
C ALA A 4 6.48 -6.08 6.46
N LEU A 5 6.60 -7.28 5.87
CA LEU A 5 5.79 -7.66 4.72
C LEU A 5 4.37 -7.97 5.19
N SER A 6 3.39 -7.28 4.63
CA SER A 6 1.99 -7.33 5.07
C SER A 6 1.05 -7.68 3.92
N LEU A 7 -0.02 -8.40 4.27
CA LEU A 7 -1.21 -8.58 3.43
C LEU A 7 -2.34 -7.76 4.05
N PHE A 8 -3.08 -6.99 3.25
CA PHE A 8 -4.24 -6.25 3.74
C PHE A 8 -5.51 -6.89 3.19
N GLN A 9 -6.30 -7.51 4.07
CA GLN A 9 -7.53 -8.19 3.70
C GLN A 9 -8.73 -7.33 4.08
N ASN A 10 -9.67 -7.17 3.16
CA ASN A 10 -10.99 -6.70 3.48
C ASN A 10 -11.74 -7.83 4.22
N TYR A 11 -12.12 -7.60 5.48
CA TYR A 11 -12.68 -8.63 6.35
C TYR A 11 -14.01 -9.21 5.83
N GLU A 12 -14.88 -8.37 5.29
CA GLU A 12 -16.20 -8.78 4.77
C GLU A 12 -16.10 -9.65 3.52
N THR A 13 -15.28 -9.22 2.55
CA THR A 13 -15.20 -9.90 1.24
C THR A 13 -14.12 -10.99 1.19
N GLY A 14 -13.22 -11.03 2.18
CA GLY A 14 -12.05 -11.89 2.20
C GLY A 14 -11.00 -11.56 1.12
N ARG A 15 -11.17 -10.48 0.35
CA ARG A 15 -10.27 -10.08 -0.74
C ARG A 15 -9.09 -9.25 -0.24
N PHE A 16 -7.98 -9.32 -0.95
CA PHE A 16 -6.72 -8.70 -0.57
C PHE A 16 -6.41 -7.48 -1.43
N LEU A 17 -5.87 -6.44 -0.81
CA LEU A 17 -5.40 -5.22 -1.47
C LEU A 17 -4.25 -5.55 -2.44
N ASP A 18 -4.48 -5.22 -3.70
CA ASP A 18 -3.61 -5.51 -4.83
C ASP A 18 -3.35 -4.19 -5.60
N SER A 19 -2.33 -4.17 -6.46
CA SER A 19 -2.04 -3.04 -7.31
C SER A 19 -1.39 -3.49 -8.62
N ASN A 20 -1.23 -2.57 -9.57
CA ASN A 20 -0.48 -2.84 -10.80
C ASN A 20 0.48 -1.70 -11.14
N TYR A 21 1.32 -1.91 -12.17
CA TYR A 21 2.30 -0.93 -12.63
C TYR A 21 1.67 0.37 -13.15
N ASN A 22 0.38 0.37 -13.49
CA ASN A 22 -0.35 1.57 -13.91
C ASN A 22 -0.84 2.43 -12.73
N GLY A 23 -0.55 2.04 -11.48
CA GLY A 23 -0.94 2.80 -10.30
C GLY A 23 -2.34 2.49 -9.77
N ASN A 24 -3.06 1.54 -10.36
CA ASN A 24 -4.42 1.22 -9.90
C ASN A 24 -4.39 0.42 -8.60
N ILE A 25 -5.33 0.72 -7.71
CA ILE A 25 -5.60 -0.03 -6.49
C ILE A 25 -6.95 -0.73 -6.61
N TYR A 26 -7.00 -1.99 -6.19
CA TYR A 26 -8.22 -2.80 -6.18
C TYR A 26 -8.03 -3.98 -5.21
N THR A 27 -9.07 -4.79 -5.04
CA THR A 27 -8.96 -6.04 -4.28
C THR A 27 -9.14 -7.25 -5.18
N LEU A 28 -8.44 -8.36 -4.87
CA LEU A 28 -8.55 -9.67 -5.54
C LEU A 28 -8.62 -10.80 -4.52
N PRO A 29 -9.09 -12.02 -4.89
CA PRO A 29 -8.86 -13.20 -4.07
C PRO A 29 -7.36 -13.40 -3.81
N GLN A 30 -7.00 -14.02 -2.69
CA GLN A 30 -5.60 -14.30 -2.40
C GLN A 30 -4.98 -15.15 -3.50
N ASN A 31 -3.90 -14.66 -4.12
CA ASN A 31 -3.23 -15.34 -5.23
C ASN A 31 -1.74 -15.60 -4.96
N GLY A 32 -1.21 -15.13 -3.83
CA GLY A 32 0.16 -15.37 -3.39
C GLY A 32 1.25 -14.59 -4.15
N VAL A 33 0.89 -13.79 -5.15
CA VAL A 33 1.85 -12.99 -5.93
C VAL A 33 2.27 -11.74 -5.18
N ASP A 34 3.37 -11.12 -5.62
CA ASP A 34 3.96 -9.98 -4.94
C ASP A 34 3.12 -8.69 -5.06
N PHE A 35 2.15 -8.64 -5.99
CA PHE A 35 1.21 -7.52 -6.12
C PHE A 35 0.26 -7.37 -4.93
N GLN A 36 0.05 -8.42 -4.12
CA GLN A 36 -0.77 -8.34 -2.89
C GLN A 36 0.06 -8.04 -1.64
N LYS A 37 1.38 -7.96 -1.76
CA LYS A 37 2.29 -7.86 -0.62
C LYS A 37 2.82 -6.44 -0.50
N TRP A 38 2.74 -5.91 0.71
CA TRP A 38 3.06 -4.51 0.99
C TRP A 38 4.16 -4.43 2.05
N ASN A 39 5.29 -3.85 1.69
CA ASN A 39 6.35 -3.49 2.61
C ASN A 39 5.91 -2.29 3.42
N ARG A 40 5.70 -2.51 4.71
CA ARG A 40 5.41 -1.46 5.68
C ARG A 40 6.72 -0.84 6.16
N GLN A 41 6.89 0.45 5.92
CA GLN A 41 8.11 1.17 6.27
C GLN A 41 7.79 2.35 7.18
N TYR A 42 8.57 2.55 8.23
CA TYR A 42 8.39 3.68 9.15
C TYR A 42 8.68 5.00 8.42
N SER A 43 7.78 5.97 8.53
CA SER A 43 7.90 7.24 7.80
C SER A 43 8.80 8.28 8.50
N GLY A 44 9.28 8.01 9.71
CA GLY A 44 9.90 9.01 10.58
C GLY A 44 8.92 9.70 11.52
N ILE A 45 7.62 9.61 11.27
CA ILE A 45 6.55 10.17 12.10
C ILE A 45 5.87 9.05 12.92
N PRO A 46 5.64 9.25 14.24
CA PRO A 46 4.99 8.25 15.09
C PRO A 46 3.66 7.75 14.50
N ASN A 47 3.48 6.42 14.47
CA ASN A 47 2.29 5.75 13.95
C ASN A 47 1.94 6.16 12.51
N ARG A 48 2.94 6.47 11.68
CA ARG A 48 2.77 6.74 10.26
C ARG A 48 3.75 5.91 9.45
N TYR A 49 3.23 5.29 8.40
CA TYR A 49 3.98 4.34 7.60
C TYR A 49 3.76 4.59 6.12
N TYR A 50 4.82 4.32 5.35
CA TYR A 50 4.72 4.09 3.93
C TYR A 50 4.31 2.64 3.68
N LEU A 51 3.48 2.43 2.66
CA LEU A 51 3.09 1.10 2.17
C LEU A 51 3.58 0.94 0.74
N GLN A 52 4.73 0.29 0.57
CA GLN A 52 5.29 0.03 -0.75
C GLN A 52 4.83 -1.33 -1.26
N ASN A 53 4.23 -1.38 -2.43
CA ASN A 53 3.91 -2.64 -3.09
C ASN A 53 5.18 -3.39 -3.48
N LYS A 54 5.27 -4.68 -3.17
CA LYS A 54 6.48 -5.48 -3.39
C LYS A 54 6.77 -5.72 -4.87
N ALA A 55 5.74 -5.88 -5.71
CA ALA A 55 5.92 -6.13 -7.14
C ALA A 55 6.26 -4.87 -7.95
N THR A 56 5.60 -3.75 -7.65
CA THR A 56 5.74 -2.51 -8.44
C THR A 56 6.77 -1.54 -7.88
N GLY A 57 7.08 -1.62 -6.58
CA GLY A 57 7.91 -0.63 -5.90
C GLY A 57 7.20 0.71 -5.67
N HIS A 58 5.95 0.87 -6.13
CA HIS A 58 5.15 2.06 -5.89
C HIS A 58 4.55 2.07 -4.48
N TYR A 59 4.17 3.25 -4.01
CA TYR A 59 3.69 3.53 -2.67
C TYR A 59 2.21 3.87 -2.71
N LEU A 60 1.44 3.35 -1.75
CA LEU A 60 0.04 3.72 -1.58
C LEU A 60 -0.06 5.22 -1.29
N ASP A 61 -0.84 5.92 -2.10
CA ASP A 61 -0.99 7.37 -2.11
C ASP A 61 -2.49 7.72 -2.13
N SER A 62 -2.81 8.96 -1.80
CA SER A 62 -4.18 9.47 -1.83
C SER A 62 -4.20 10.95 -2.16
N ASN A 63 -5.39 11.54 -2.30
CA ASN A 63 -5.52 12.97 -2.54
C ASN A 63 -6.70 13.58 -1.76
N TYR A 64 -6.88 14.89 -1.87
CA TYR A 64 -8.01 15.59 -1.24
C TYR A 64 -9.39 15.16 -1.76
N ASN A 65 -9.47 14.55 -2.95
CA ASN A 65 -10.73 14.06 -3.51
C ASN A 65 -11.13 12.68 -2.96
N GLY A 66 -10.24 12.03 -2.19
CA GLY A 66 -10.46 10.70 -1.62
C GLY A 66 -10.09 9.55 -2.58
N ASP A 67 -9.46 9.85 -3.72
CA ASP A 67 -8.94 8.80 -4.60
C ASP A 67 -7.75 8.10 -3.94
N VAL A 68 -7.62 6.79 -4.19
CA VAL A 68 -6.51 5.97 -3.71
C VAL A 68 -5.87 5.26 -4.89
N TYR A 69 -4.56 5.40 -5.01
CA TYR A 69 -3.75 4.89 -6.12
C TYR A 69 -2.34 4.60 -5.62
N THR A 70 -1.43 4.17 -6.50
CA THR A 70 -0.01 4.09 -6.19
C THR A 70 0.84 4.96 -7.10
N LEU A 71 1.88 5.57 -6.53
CA LEU A 71 2.87 6.38 -7.23
C LEU A 71 4.29 5.99 -6.83
N PRO A 72 5.33 6.40 -7.58
CA PRO A 72 6.69 6.38 -7.09
C PRO A 72 6.83 7.10 -5.73
N PHE A 73 7.90 6.77 -5.01
CA PHE A 73 8.17 7.37 -3.70
C PHE A 73 8.23 8.90 -3.78
N SER A 74 7.59 9.54 -2.80
CA SER A 74 7.81 10.94 -2.46
C SER A 74 7.75 11.11 -0.94
N ASP A 75 8.35 12.18 -0.40
CA ASP A 75 8.19 12.51 1.03
C ASP A 75 6.82 13.18 1.35
N SER A 76 5.88 13.11 0.41
CA SER A 76 4.54 13.66 0.57
C SER A 76 3.78 13.04 1.74
N HIS A 77 2.96 13.84 2.40
CA HIS A 77 2.05 13.34 3.45
C HIS A 77 0.94 12.45 2.89
N TYR A 78 0.64 12.54 1.59
CA TYR A 78 -0.33 11.66 0.93
C TYR A 78 0.08 10.18 0.91
N GLN A 79 1.38 9.88 1.06
CA GLN A 79 1.91 8.50 1.11
C GLN A 79 2.06 7.95 2.54
N LYS A 80 1.68 8.73 3.56
CA LYS A 80 1.88 8.40 4.98
C LYS A 80 0.54 7.97 5.60
N TRP A 81 0.41 6.68 5.89
CA TRP A 81 -0.82 6.07 6.41
C TRP A 81 -0.73 5.80 7.91
N ALA A 82 -1.87 5.94 8.60
CA ALA A 82 -2.01 5.67 10.04
C ALA A 82 -2.79 4.38 10.26
N PHE A 83 -2.29 3.52 11.14
CA PHE A 83 -2.96 2.33 11.66
C PHE A 83 -2.28 1.89 12.96
#